data_AF-A0A2G9TK66-F1
#
_entry.id   AF-A0A2G9TK66-F1
#
_cell.length_a   1.000
_cell.length_b   1.000
_cell.length_c   1.000
_cell.angle_alpha   90.00
_cell.angle_beta   90.00
_cell.angle_gamma   90.00
#
_symmetry.space_group_name_H-M   'P 1'
#
loop_
_entity.id
_entity.type
_entity.pdbx_description
1 polymer ?
#
loop_
_entity_poly.entity_id
_entity_poly.type
_entity_poly.pdbx_seq_one_letter_code
_entity_poly.pdbx_strand_id
1 'polypeptide(L)'
;GGATLEARIYFISPVAKGALAYSNVNAEWLAESRQNAVYVPEEPFCHTALVRNGRLKLYDNIYESFCREYKTPCVVLTGHPSLRIGDAPHLLEMWGNDSKNALIMT
;
A
#
# COMPACT_ATOMS: atom_id res chain seq x y z
N GLY A 1 -21.23 -18.60 4.57
CA GLY A 1 -20.41 -17.86 5.55
C GLY A 1 -19.11 -17.49 4.88
N GLY A 2 -19.05 -16.29 4.29
CA GLY A 2 -17.86 -15.82 3.60
C GLY A 2 -16.90 -15.22 4.61
N ALA A 3 -15.73 -15.83 4.78
CA ALA A 3 -14.63 -15.16 5.46
C ALA A 3 -14.24 -13.95 4.61
N THR A 4 -14.65 -12.75 5.00
CA THR A 4 -14.01 -11.51 4.54
C THR A 4 -12.57 -11.57 5.03
N LEU A 5 -11.69 -12.11 4.19
CA LEU A 5 -10.26 -12.19 4.41
C LEU A 5 -9.76 -10.77 4.74
N GLU A 6 -9.43 -10.53 6.01
CA GLU A 6 -8.72 -9.34 6.48
C GLU A 6 -7.26 -9.38 6.00
N ALA A 7 -7.06 -9.43 4.68
CA ALA A 7 -5.73 -9.43 4.09
C ALA A 7 -5.01 -8.13 4.47
N ARG A 8 -3.77 -8.28 4.94
CA ARG A 8 -2.88 -7.17 5.30
C ARG A 8 -2.29 -6.57 4.03
N ILE A 9 -2.20 -5.25 4.00
CA ILE A 9 -1.61 -4.51 2.90
C ILE A 9 -0.30 -3.90 3.41
N TYR A 10 0.76 -4.09 2.64
CA TYR A 10 2.06 -3.51 2.90
C TYR A 10 2.41 -2.56 1.78
N PHE A 11 2.76 -1.31 2.08
CA PHE A 11 3.24 -0.36 1.08
C PHE A 11 4.72 -0.10 1.34
N ILE A 12 5.57 -0.58 0.43
CA ILE A 12 7.02 -0.51 0.52
C ILE A 12 7.52 0.56 -0.44
N SER A 13 7.90 1.70 0.12
CA SER A 13 8.52 2.81 -0.60
C SER A 13 9.03 3.86 0.40
N PRO A 14 10.24 4.43 0.21
CA PRO A 14 10.78 5.47 1.09
C PRO A 14 9.95 6.76 1.07
N VAL A 15 9.07 6.91 0.07
CA VAL A 15 8.16 8.06 -0.04
C VAL A 15 6.71 7.72 0.30
N ALA A 16 6.41 6.48 0.72
CA ALA A 16 5.03 6.02 0.97
C ALA A 16 4.28 6.92 1.96
N LYS A 17 4.90 7.22 3.10
CA LYS A 17 4.30 8.07 4.14
C LYS A 17 4.02 9.49 3.65
N GLY A 18 4.98 10.07 2.91
CA GLY A 18 4.82 11.40 2.30
C GLY A 18 3.72 11.40 1.25
N ALA A 19 3.69 10.40 0.36
CA ALA A 19 2.69 10.27 -0.69
C ALA A 19 1.26 10.22 -0.12
N LEU A 20 1.03 9.45 0.95
CA LEU A 20 -0.28 9.41 1.61
C LEU A 20 -0.64 10.75 2.25
N ALA A 21 0.30 11.41 2.94
CA ALA A 21 0.06 12.72 3.52
C ALA A 21 -0.29 13.77 2.47
N TYR A 22 0.45 13.83 1.35
CA TYR A 22 0.19 14.78 0.27
C TYR A 22 -1.17 14.56 -0.40
N SER A 23 -1.63 13.31 -0.48
CA SER A 23 -2.96 13.03 -1.05
C SER A 23 -4.11 13.64 -0.25
N ASN A 24 -3.92 13.84 1.07
CA ASN A 24 -4.93 14.48 1.91
C ASN A 24 -4.83 16.02 1.89
N VAL A 25 -3.68 16.59 1.51
CA VAL A 25 -3.48 18.05 1.49
C VAL A 25 -3.89 18.66 0.16
N ASN A 26 -3.64 17.97 -0.95
CA ASN A 26 -3.85 18.48 -2.31
C ASN A 26 -5.26 18.14 -2.83
N ALA A 27 -6.28 18.42 -2.02
CA ALA A 27 -7.65 17.98 -2.31
C ALA A 27 -8.29 18.73 -3.48
N GLU A 28 -7.81 19.94 -3.80
CA GLU A 28 -8.27 20.76 -4.92
C GLU A 28 -8.05 20.11 -6.29
N TRP A 29 -7.15 19.13 -6.39
CA TRP A 29 -6.87 18.38 -7.61
C TRP A 29 -7.65 17.06 -7.72
N LEU A 30 -8.57 16.79 -6.78
CA LEU A 30 -9.40 15.57 -6.80
C LEU A 30 -10.65 15.75 -7.66
N ALA A 31 -11.32 14.64 -7.98
CA ALA A 31 -12.65 14.70 -8.57
C ALA A 31 -13.64 15.41 -7.61
N GLU A 32 -14.64 16.10 -8.16
CA GLU A 32 -15.62 16.91 -7.41
C GLU A 32 -16.25 16.16 -6.23
N SER A 33 -16.57 14.87 -6.40
CA SER A 33 -17.11 14.02 -5.34
C SER A 33 -16.19 13.87 -4.12
N ARG A 34 -14.87 13.95 -4.31
CA ARG A 34 -13.85 13.86 -3.25
C ARG A 34 -13.38 15.24 -2.78
N GLN A 35 -13.49 16.27 -3.61
CA GLN A 35 -13.31 17.66 -3.17
C GLN A 35 -14.34 18.02 -2.10
N ASN A 36 -15.58 17.53 -2.22
CA ASN A 36 -16.63 17.76 -1.23
C ASN A 36 -16.29 17.23 0.17
N ALA A 37 -15.44 16.20 0.26
CA ALA A 37 -14.95 15.69 1.54
C ALA A 37 -14.02 16.68 2.27
N VAL A 38 -13.59 17.80 1.66
CA VAL A 38 -12.86 18.88 2.35
C VAL A 38 -13.81 19.78 3.13
N TYR A 39 -15.03 19.97 2.63
CA TYR A 39 -16.03 20.87 3.24
C TYR A 39 -16.77 20.21 4.42
N VAL A 40 -16.69 18.89 4.52
CA VAL A 40 -17.13 18.08 5.66
C VAL A 40 -15.86 17.57 6.34
N PRO A 41 -15.80 17.36 7.67
CA PRO A 41 -14.62 16.76 8.32
C PRO A 41 -14.47 15.26 8.02
N GLU A 42 -14.53 14.88 6.74
CA GLU A 42 -14.38 13.51 6.23
C GLU A 42 -13.04 13.34 5.50
N GLU A 43 -12.47 12.14 5.57
CA GLU A 43 -11.22 11.84 4.86
C GLU A 43 -11.51 11.49 3.38
N PRO A 44 -10.87 12.14 2.39
CA PRO A 44 -11.16 11.92 0.97
C PRO A 44 -10.76 10.52 0.47
N PHE A 45 -9.96 9.79 1.26
CA PHE A 45 -9.48 8.45 0.94
C PHE A 45 -9.52 7.54 2.17
N CYS A 46 -9.75 6.24 1.94
CA CYS A 46 -9.82 5.23 3.00
C CYS A 46 -8.45 4.79 3.56
N HIS A 47 -7.34 5.18 2.93
CA HIS A 47 -6.01 4.70 3.32
C HIS A 47 -5.63 5.13 4.74
N THR A 48 -6.08 6.30 5.20
CA THR A 48 -5.80 6.79 6.56
C THR A 48 -6.45 5.89 7.61
N ALA A 49 -7.72 5.52 7.41
CA ALA A 49 -8.41 4.55 8.25
C ALA A 49 -7.71 3.17 8.24
N LEU A 50 -7.21 2.73 7.08
CA LEU A 50 -6.46 1.47 6.95
C LEU A 50 -5.09 1.49 7.65
N VAL A 51 -4.41 2.64 7.69
CA VAL A 51 -3.19 2.79 8.48
C VAL A 51 -3.52 2.76 9.96
N ARG A 52 -4.55 3.49 10.38
CA ARG A 52 -4.96 3.59 11.80
C ARG A 52 -5.41 2.25 12.39
N ASN A 53 -6.08 1.41 11.60
CA ASN A 53 -6.51 0.08 12.06
C ASN A 53 -5.42 -1.01 11.85
N GLY A 54 -4.22 -0.63 11.39
CA GLY A 54 -3.09 -1.55 11.20
C GLY A 54 -3.25 -2.53 10.04
N ARG A 55 -4.24 -2.34 9.16
CA ARG A 55 -4.43 -3.16 7.96
C ARG A 55 -3.51 -2.75 6.82
N LEU A 56 -3.13 -1.47 6.76
CA LEU A 56 -2.10 -0.95 5.86
C LEU A 56 -0.87 -0.56 6.69
N LYS A 57 0.24 -1.27 6.50
CA LYS A 57 1.53 -0.93 7.11
C LYS A 57 2.47 -0.36 6.05
N LEU A 58 3.21 0.68 6.43
CA LEU A 58 4.18 1.33 5.56
C LEU A 58 5.58 0.90 5.97
N TYR A 59 6.43 0.61 4.98
CA TYR A 59 7.84 0.35 5.18
C TYR A 59 8.63 1.15 4.15
N ASP A 60 9.81 1.64 4.54
CA ASP A 60 10.67 2.41 3.63
C ASP A 60 11.40 1.49 2.64
N ASN A 61 11.67 0.25 3.06
CA ASN A 61 12.31 -0.78 2.26
C ASN A 61 11.94 -2.19 2.77
N ILE A 62 12.36 -3.23 2.04
CA ILE A 62 12.15 -4.63 2.43
C ILE A 62 13.05 -5.10 3.58
N TYR A 63 14.13 -4.39 3.87
CA TYR A 63 15.13 -4.84 4.82
C TYR A 63 14.63 -4.66 6.27
N GLU A 64 15.15 -5.52 7.16
CA GLU A 64 14.91 -5.53 8.61
C GLU A 64 13.46 -5.74 9.07
N SER A 65 12.64 -4.69 9.02
CA SER A 65 11.33 -4.65 9.68
C SER A 65 10.28 -5.42 8.90
N PHE A 66 10.26 -5.26 7.58
CA PHE A 66 9.31 -5.96 6.73
C PHE A 66 9.50 -7.49 6.79
N CYS A 67 10.72 -7.97 6.61
CA CYS A 67 11.05 -9.40 6.63
C CYS A 67 10.65 -10.12 7.93
N ARG A 68 10.60 -9.41 9.07
CA ARG A 68 10.23 -9.99 10.38
C ARG A 68 8.72 -9.98 10.63
N GLU A 69 8.00 -9.04 10.03
CA GLU A 69 6.61 -8.75 10.40
C GLU A 69 5.58 -9.14 9.35
N TYR A 70 5.99 -9.42 8.10
CA TYR A 70 5.04 -9.75 7.05
C TYR A 70 4.32 -11.08 7.34
N LYS A 71 3.03 -11.14 7.02
CA LYS A 71 2.19 -12.32 7.21
C LYS A 71 1.41 -12.61 5.94
N THR A 72 1.33 -13.88 5.54
CA THR A 72 0.49 -14.32 4.42
C THR A 72 -0.89 -14.78 4.92
N PRO A 73 -1.98 -14.59 4.16
CA PRO A 73 -2.03 -13.89 2.87
C PRO A 73 -1.92 -12.36 3.04
N CYS A 74 -1.22 -11.71 2.12
CA CYS A 74 -1.08 -10.25 2.08
C CYS A 74 -1.00 -9.71 0.66
N VAL A 75 -1.18 -8.39 0.54
CA VAL A 75 -0.94 -7.61 -0.67
C VAL A 75 0.25 -6.70 -0.41
N VAL A 76 1.22 -6.68 -1.32
CA VAL A 76 2.34 -5.73 -1.28
C VAL A 76 2.24 -4.77 -2.44
N LEU A 77 2.18 -3.49 -2.11
CA LEU A 77 2.33 -2.39 -3.04
C LEU A 77 3.79 -1.95 -2.98
N THR A 78 4.49 -1.97 -4.09
CA THR A 78 5.87 -1.49 -4.17
C THR A 78 6.05 -0.67 -5.45
N GLY A 79 6.96 0.28 -5.39
CA GLY A 79 7.24 1.16 -6.52
C GLY A 79 8.13 0.51 -7.59
N HIS A 80 8.26 1.26 -8.68
CA HIS A 80 9.09 1.02 -9.86
C HIS A 80 8.48 0.07 -10.92
N PRO A 81 7.67 0.61 -11.85
CA PRO A 81 6.94 -0.18 -12.85
C PRO A 81 7.84 -0.98 -13.81
N SER A 82 9.15 -0.69 -13.84
CA SER A 82 10.08 -1.46 -14.66
C SER A 82 10.50 -2.81 -14.05
N LEU A 83 10.25 -3.04 -12.76
CA LEU A 83 10.73 -4.20 -12.00
C LEU A 83 12.26 -4.41 -12.03
N ARG A 84 13.03 -3.36 -12.35
CA ARG A 84 14.50 -3.43 -12.42
C ARG A 84 15.21 -2.68 -11.30
N ILE A 85 14.50 -1.84 -10.56
CA ILE A 85 15.08 -0.90 -9.58
C ILE A 85 14.21 -0.92 -8.33
N GLY A 86 14.85 -0.74 -7.17
CA GLY A 86 14.19 -0.75 -5.87
C GLY A 86 13.94 -2.16 -5.36
N ASP A 87 12.85 -2.32 -4.62
CA ASP A 87 12.55 -3.54 -3.87
C ASP A 87 11.74 -4.58 -4.67
N ALA A 88 11.12 -4.17 -5.78
CA ALA A 88 10.32 -5.06 -6.62
C ALA A 88 11.07 -6.30 -7.13
N PRO A 89 12.32 -6.22 -7.65
CA PRO A 89 13.09 -7.40 -8.06
C PRO A 89 13.29 -8.41 -6.92
N HIS A 90 13.61 -7.92 -5.72
CA HIS A 90 13.85 -8.77 -4.55
C HIS A 90 12.57 -9.48 -4.09
N LEU A 91 11.41 -8.78 -4.12
CA LEU A 91 10.11 -9.41 -3.84
C LEU A 91 9.77 -10.50 -4.87
N LEU A 92 10.09 -10.27 -6.14
CA LEU A 92 9.92 -11.28 -7.19
C LEU A 92 10.83 -12.49 -7.00
N GLU A 93 12.07 -12.27 -6.57
CA GLU A 93 12.98 -13.38 -6.24
C GLU A 93 12.46 -14.21 -5.06
N MET A 94 11.92 -13.55 -4.03
CA MET A 94 11.37 -14.24 -2.86
C MET A 94 10.08 -15.04 -3.17
N TRP A 95 9.22 -14.52 -4.04
CA TRP A 95 7.83 -15.01 -4.19
C TRP A 95 7.46 -15.55 -5.57
N GLY A 96 8.31 -15.34 -6.58
CA GLY A 96 8.01 -15.64 -7.98
C GLY A 96 7.90 -17.12 -8.32
N ASN A 97 8.44 -18.01 -7.47
CA ASN A 97 8.39 -19.45 -7.67
C ASN A 97 7.17 -20.14 -7.02
N ASP A 98 6.31 -19.40 -6.32
CA ASP A 98 5.08 -19.96 -5.72
C ASP A 98 3.86 -19.62 -6.59
N SER A 99 3.21 -20.66 -7.11
CA SER A 99 2.00 -20.53 -7.96
C SER A 99 0.79 -19.95 -7.23
N LYS A 100 0.83 -19.83 -5.90
CA LYS A 100 -0.21 -19.18 -5.10
C LYS A 100 -0.07 -17.65 -5.09
N ASN A 101 1.09 -17.14 -5.51
CA ASN A 101 1.35 -15.71 -5.59
C ASN A 101 0.96 -15.18 -6.97
N ALA A 102 0.62 -13.90 -7.01
CA ALA A 102 0.28 -13.20 -8.24
C ALA A 102 1.01 -11.85 -8.30
N LEU A 103 1.52 -11.52 -9.49
CA LEU A 103 2.05 -10.19 -9.82
C LEU A 103 1.03 -9.45 -10.66
N ILE A 104 0.67 -8.24 -10.24
CA ILE A 104 -0.22 -7.34 -10.98
C ILE A 104 0.56 -6.07 -11.31
N MET A 105 0.60 -5.73 -12.61
CA MET A 105 1.25 -4.53 -13.12
C MET A 105 0.17 -3.48 -13.38
N THR A 106 0.37 -2.26 -12.86
CA THR A 106 -0.59 -1.14 -12.93
C THR A 106 0.04 0.10 -13.52
#